data_AF-A0A0Q4DSF8-F1
#
_entry.id   AF-A0A0Q4DSF8-F1
#
_cell.length_a   1.000
_cell.length_b   1.000
_cell.length_c   1.000
_cell.angle_alpha   90.00
_cell.angle_beta   90.00
_cell.angle_gamma   90.00
#
_symmetry.space_group_name_H-M   'P 1'
#
loop_
_entity.id
_entity.type
_entity.pdbx_description
1 polymer ?
#
loop_
_entity_poly.entity_id
_entity_poly.type
_entity_poly.pdbx_seq_one_letter_code
_entity_poly.pdbx_strand_id
1 'polypeptide(L)'
;MTTPARTISTVLQGCTVLLPVDRRSGELSAALERHGARVRVAPALTIVPHVDDDELIAQTRSLVDDPPDVVVATTGVGFRAWMETADEAGLHDALAPVLDGARIVARGPKARGAIQQAGFEADWVAESETAAELRDFLVAEGIEGLHVAVQHHGSGADGLDEAFEAAGARVTSLTIYRWGPPPDPEVVAASTQQVARGEIDAVLFTSAPAAREWILAAERAEALNGVASRAARGHVLIAAVGPITAGPLLEAGITPLIPDRGRLGALVRAVVTHYGGADAALIPTTVGRLGIRSSGIVLDGDFTPLPRTGVEILRALARNPGAVVSRADLIAALSSAEASGHAVEVAVARTREALGGLDLIRTVYKRGYRLDVIDEEDA
;
A
#
# COMPACT_ATOMS: atom_id res chain seq x y z
N MET A 1 -20.28 13.04 19.19
CA MET A 1 -20.41 13.91 17.99
C MET A 1 -19.04 14.45 17.66
N THR A 2 -18.32 13.80 16.75
CA THR A 2 -16.98 14.21 16.31
C THR A 2 -17.14 15.46 15.44
N THR A 3 -16.54 16.58 15.84
CA THR A 3 -16.51 17.80 15.04
C THR A 3 -15.96 17.47 13.65
N PRO A 4 -16.64 17.83 12.55
CA PRO A 4 -16.12 17.54 11.22
C PRO A 4 -14.76 18.21 11.06
N ALA A 5 -13.75 17.42 10.69
CA ALA A 5 -12.40 17.92 10.47
C ALA A 5 -12.45 19.05 9.43
N ARG A 6 -11.77 20.16 9.70
CA ARG A 6 -11.75 21.33 8.81
C ARG A 6 -11.21 20.92 7.42
N THR A 7 -12.04 21.07 6.39
CA THR A 7 -11.67 20.81 4.99
C THR A 7 -10.56 21.76 4.57
N ILE A 8 -9.48 21.19 4.03
CA ILE A 8 -8.29 21.91 3.52
C ILE A 8 -8.45 22.20 2.03
N SER A 9 -9.01 21.25 1.27
CA SER A 9 -9.34 21.41 -0.16
C SER A 9 -10.41 20.41 -0.59
N THR A 10 -10.86 20.50 -1.84
CA THR A 10 -11.80 19.56 -2.47
C THR A 10 -11.16 18.70 -3.57
N VAL A 11 -9.83 18.73 -3.73
CA VAL A 11 -9.11 18.01 -4.81
C VAL A 11 -9.45 16.52 -4.93
N LEU A 12 -9.69 15.84 -3.80
CA LEU A 12 -10.03 14.41 -3.77
C LEU A 12 -11.55 14.16 -3.71
N GLN A 13 -12.37 15.18 -3.92
CA GLN A 13 -13.82 15.01 -3.94
C GLN A 13 -14.23 14.01 -5.03
N GLY A 14 -15.11 13.08 -4.66
CA GLY A 14 -15.50 11.97 -5.53
C GLY A 14 -14.50 10.83 -5.61
N CYS A 15 -13.31 10.95 -5.01
CA CYS A 15 -12.35 9.87 -4.95
C CYS A 15 -12.70 8.88 -3.84
N THR A 16 -12.64 7.58 -4.15
CA THR A 16 -12.63 6.52 -3.13
C THR A 16 -11.21 6.00 -2.96
N VAL A 17 -10.66 6.09 -1.75
CA VAL A 17 -9.30 5.69 -1.42
C VAL A 17 -9.33 4.47 -0.49
N LEU A 18 -8.63 3.41 -0.85
CA LEU A 18 -8.49 2.18 -0.08
C LEU A 18 -7.18 2.17 0.72
N LEU A 19 -7.27 1.84 2.00
CA LEU A 19 -6.14 1.62 2.91
C LEU A 19 -6.11 0.13 3.33
N PRO A 20 -5.18 -0.68 2.79
CA PRO A 20 -5.03 -2.09 3.14
C PRO A 20 -4.33 -2.34 4.50
N VAL A 21 -4.31 -1.35 5.38
CA VAL A 21 -3.54 -1.32 6.63
C VAL A 21 -4.39 -0.80 7.76
N ASP A 22 -4.19 -1.34 8.97
CA ASP A 22 -4.87 -0.85 10.18
C ASP A 22 -4.03 0.20 10.93
N ARG A 23 -2.73 -0.05 11.10
CA ARG A 23 -1.85 0.84 11.87
C ARG A 23 -1.80 2.25 11.26
N ARG A 24 -2.20 3.25 12.05
CA ARG A 24 -2.32 4.67 11.66
C ARG A 24 -3.31 4.92 10.50
N SER A 25 -4.20 3.96 10.21
CA SER A 25 -5.26 4.12 9.21
C SER A 25 -6.13 5.34 9.52
N GLY A 26 -6.52 5.54 10.79
CA GLY A 26 -7.31 6.71 11.21
C GLY A 26 -6.65 8.06 10.93
N GLU A 27 -5.34 8.19 11.13
CA GLU A 27 -4.60 9.43 10.82
C GLU A 27 -4.54 9.67 9.31
N LEU A 28 -4.26 8.61 8.54
CA LEU A 28 -4.20 8.69 7.08
C LEU A 28 -5.58 8.97 6.47
N SER A 29 -6.63 8.32 6.97
CA SER A 29 -8.03 8.57 6.61
C SER A 29 -8.39 10.03 6.84
N ALA A 30 -8.19 10.53 8.07
CA ALA A 30 -8.50 11.91 8.40
C ALA A 30 -7.71 12.91 7.53
N ALA A 31 -6.46 12.60 7.19
CA ALA A 31 -5.66 13.45 6.31
C ALA A 31 -6.23 13.52 4.88
N LEU A 32 -6.66 12.39 4.32
CA LEU A 32 -7.26 12.31 2.98
C LEU A 32 -8.67 12.91 2.92
N GLU A 33 -9.48 12.68 3.96
CA GLU A 33 -10.85 13.21 4.09
C GLU A 33 -10.85 14.75 4.16
N ARG A 34 -9.84 15.37 4.78
CA ARG A 34 -9.67 16.83 4.73
C ARG A 34 -9.45 17.38 3.31
N HIS A 35 -9.08 16.54 2.35
CA HIS A 35 -8.99 16.90 0.93
C HIS A 35 -10.21 16.45 0.11
N GLY A 36 -11.25 15.90 0.74
CA GLY A 36 -12.52 15.51 0.12
C GLY A 36 -12.66 14.04 -0.25
N ALA A 37 -11.67 13.20 0.05
CA ALA A 37 -11.72 11.77 -0.25
C ALA A 37 -12.75 11.04 0.62
N ARG A 38 -13.32 9.96 0.09
CA ARG A 38 -13.99 8.91 0.87
C ARG A 38 -13.02 7.75 1.09
N VAL A 39 -12.74 7.42 2.34
CA VAL A 39 -11.73 6.41 2.67
C VAL A 39 -12.38 5.10 3.08
N ARG A 40 -11.84 3.99 2.57
CA ARG A 40 -12.19 2.61 2.96
C ARG A 40 -10.95 1.96 3.57
N VAL A 41 -11.13 1.30 4.71
CA VAL A 41 -10.06 0.56 5.40
C VAL A 41 -10.36 -0.93 5.28
N ALA A 42 -9.42 -1.70 4.77
CA ALA A 42 -9.54 -3.16 4.62
C ALA A 42 -8.19 -3.80 4.99
N PRO A 43 -7.84 -3.90 6.29
CA PRO A 43 -6.54 -4.33 6.72
C PRO A 43 -6.24 -5.74 6.22
N ALA A 44 -5.18 -5.89 5.42
CA ALA A 44 -4.78 -7.17 4.83
C ALA A 44 -4.11 -8.12 5.84
N LEU A 45 -3.79 -7.60 7.03
CA LEU A 45 -3.15 -8.32 8.11
C LEU A 45 -3.49 -7.66 9.45
N THR A 46 -3.28 -8.38 10.53
CA THR A 46 -3.27 -7.85 11.90
C THR A 46 -1.85 -7.76 12.43
N ILE A 47 -1.58 -6.82 13.33
CA ILE A 47 -0.42 -6.92 14.22
C ILE A 47 -0.90 -7.73 15.40
N VAL A 48 -0.24 -8.84 15.70
CA VAL A 48 -0.49 -9.57 16.93
C VAL A 48 0.72 -9.35 17.84
N PRO A 49 0.62 -8.46 18.84
CA PRO A 49 1.65 -8.27 19.85
C PRO A 49 1.79 -9.54 20.71
N HIS A 50 3.00 -9.84 21.19
CA HIS A 50 3.24 -10.78 22.31
C HIS A 50 2.69 -12.20 22.14
N VAL A 51 2.56 -12.71 20.90
CA VAL A 51 1.88 -14.01 20.72
C VAL A 51 2.68 -15.19 21.22
N ASP A 52 3.99 -15.04 21.36
CA ASP A 52 4.83 -16.09 21.89
C ASP A 52 5.93 -15.50 22.77
N ASP A 53 5.55 -14.76 23.82
CA ASP A 53 6.52 -14.44 24.88
C ASP A 53 7.16 -15.73 25.39
N ASP A 54 6.42 -16.84 25.48
CA ASP A 54 6.96 -18.16 25.83
C ASP A 54 8.04 -18.66 24.85
N GLU A 55 7.86 -18.51 23.54
CA GLU A 55 8.87 -18.89 22.54
C GLU A 55 10.06 -17.94 22.58
N LEU A 56 9.82 -16.62 22.67
CA LEU A 56 10.89 -15.63 22.79
C LEU A 56 11.72 -15.87 24.06
N ILE A 57 11.06 -16.18 25.18
CA ILE A 57 11.69 -16.57 26.45
C ILE A 57 12.44 -17.90 26.28
N ALA A 58 11.87 -18.90 25.59
CA ALA A 58 12.54 -20.17 25.35
C ALA A 58 13.80 -20.01 24.49
N GLN A 59 13.73 -19.25 23.40
CA GLN A 59 14.88 -18.93 22.56
C GLN A 59 15.91 -18.09 23.33
N THR A 60 15.46 -17.15 24.16
CA THR A 60 16.36 -16.38 25.04
C THR A 60 17.08 -17.29 26.02
N ARG A 61 16.40 -18.27 26.63
CA ARG A 61 17.04 -19.29 27.48
C ARG A 61 18.03 -20.13 26.68
N SER A 62 17.68 -20.52 25.46
CA SER A 62 18.60 -21.24 24.59
C SER A 62 19.86 -20.43 24.27
N LEU A 63 19.76 -19.11 24.10
CA LEU A 63 20.92 -18.24 23.90
C LEU A 63 21.75 -18.08 25.18
N VAL A 64 21.14 -18.16 26.35
CA VAL A 64 21.88 -18.19 27.62
C VAL A 64 22.66 -19.49 27.75
N ASP A 65 22.05 -20.62 27.39
CA ASP A 65 22.67 -21.95 27.47
C ASP A 65 23.72 -22.20 26.37
N ASP A 66 23.53 -21.61 25.19
CA ASP A 66 24.40 -21.66 24.01
C ASP A 66 24.61 -20.23 23.48
N PRO A 67 25.60 -19.50 24.04
CA PRO A 67 25.87 -18.10 23.71
C PRO A 67 26.18 -17.88 22.22
N PRO A 68 25.56 -16.89 21.55
CA PRO A 68 25.88 -16.56 20.17
C PRO A 68 27.21 -15.84 20.08
N ASP A 69 27.94 -16.07 18.98
CA ASP A 69 29.13 -15.29 18.62
C ASP A 69 28.75 -13.89 18.10
N VAL A 70 27.59 -13.80 17.41
CA VAL A 70 27.09 -12.58 16.78
C VAL A 70 25.61 -12.36 17.09
N VAL A 71 25.23 -11.14 17.45
CA VAL A 71 23.84 -10.69 17.62
C VAL A 71 23.50 -9.65 16.57
N VAL A 72 22.48 -9.91 15.77
CA VAL A 72 21.98 -9.02 14.73
C VAL A 72 20.71 -8.32 15.20
N ALA A 73 20.73 -6.99 15.31
CA ALA A 73 19.55 -6.19 15.63
C ALA A 73 18.97 -5.51 14.37
N THR A 74 17.83 -5.99 13.88
CA THR A 74 17.19 -5.39 12.70
C THR A 74 16.45 -4.10 13.05
N THR A 75 15.81 -3.99 14.22
CA THR A 75 15.02 -2.80 14.57
C THR A 75 15.15 -2.40 16.02
N GLY A 76 15.10 -1.10 16.30
CA GLY A 76 15.08 -0.62 17.69
C GLY A 76 13.78 -0.87 18.45
N VAL A 77 12.65 -1.13 17.78
CA VAL A 77 11.41 -1.52 18.47
C VAL A 77 11.50 -2.98 18.90
N GLY A 78 11.96 -3.84 17.98
CA GLY A 78 12.19 -5.24 18.27
C GLY A 78 13.21 -5.40 19.38
N PHE A 79 14.44 -4.92 19.23
CA PHE A 79 15.47 -5.11 20.25
C PHE A 79 15.04 -4.68 21.66
N ARG A 80 14.36 -3.53 21.80
CA ARG A 80 13.81 -3.09 23.10
C ARG A 80 12.78 -4.06 23.65
N ALA A 81 11.81 -4.48 22.84
CA ALA A 81 10.81 -5.43 23.28
C ALA A 81 11.41 -6.79 23.67
N TRP A 82 12.49 -7.25 23.00
CA TRP A 82 13.22 -8.44 23.46
C TRP A 82 13.84 -8.24 24.84
N MET A 83 14.52 -7.11 25.07
CA MET A 83 15.11 -6.82 26.38
C MET A 83 14.04 -6.68 27.47
N GLU A 84 12.92 -6.01 27.17
CA GLU A 84 11.76 -5.87 28.07
C GLU A 84 11.17 -7.26 28.42
N THR A 85 10.90 -8.11 27.43
CA THR A 85 10.38 -9.47 27.67
C THR A 85 11.37 -10.34 28.44
N ALA A 86 12.68 -10.24 28.17
CA ALA A 86 13.70 -10.98 28.91
C ALA A 86 13.78 -10.52 30.39
N ASP A 87 13.66 -9.22 30.64
CA ASP A 87 13.64 -8.65 31.99
C ASP A 87 12.38 -9.07 32.77
N GLU A 88 11.20 -8.98 32.14
CA GLU A 88 9.93 -9.44 32.72
C GLU A 88 9.94 -10.94 33.06
N ALA A 89 10.66 -11.73 32.26
CA ALA A 89 10.86 -13.17 32.50
C ALA A 89 11.97 -13.50 33.52
N GLY A 90 12.65 -12.48 34.07
CA GLY A 90 13.75 -12.65 35.02
C GLY A 90 15.04 -13.22 34.41
N LEU A 91 15.22 -13.06 33.09
CA LEU A 91 16.40 -13.55 32.35
C LEU A 91 17.49 -12.49 32.18
N HIS A 92 17.25 -11.23 32.59
CA HIS A 92 18.18 -10.12 32.38
C HIS A 92 19.61 -10.42 32.87
N ASP A 93 19.75 -10.83 34.14
CA ASP A 93 21.06 -11.10 34.76
C ASP A 93 21.83 -12.25 34.07
N ALA A 94 21.12 -13.17 33.42
CA ALA A 94 21.71 -14.28 32.69
C ALA A 94 22.02 -13.93 31.23
N LEU A 95 21.20 -13.08 30.60
CA LEU A 95 21.33 -12.66 29.21
C LEU A 95 22.37 -11.56 29.02
N ALA A 96 22.50 -10.61 29.96
CA ALA A 96 23.42 -9.49 29.80
C ALA A 96 24.89 -9.91 29.58
N PRO A 97 25.46 -10.88 30.33
CA PRO A 97 26.82 -11.37 30.07
C PRO A 97 26.97 -12.07 28.72
N VAL A 98 25.91 -12.72 28.23
CA VAL A 98 25.88 -13.37 26.92
C VAL A 98 25.97 -12.32 25.80
N LEU A 99 25.22 -11.22 25.93
CA LEU A 99 25.24 -10.12 24.95
C LEU A 99 26.55 -9.32 24.99
N ASP A 100 27.14 -9.10 26.18
CA ASP A 100 28.45 -8.45 26.34
C ASP A 100 29.59 -9.26 25.71
N GLY A 101 29.46 -10.59 25.68
CA GLY A 101 30.43 -11.48 25.07
C GLY A 101 30.28 -11.64 23.55
N ALA A 102 29.15 -11.21 22.99
CA ALA A 102 28.84 -11.35 21.57
C ALA A 102 29.18 -10.08 20.79
N ARG A 103 29.47 -10.25 19.50
CA ARG A 103 29.58 -9.12 18.57
C ARG A 103 28.18 -8.65 18.19
N ILE A 104 27.83 -7.38 18.46
CA ILE A 104 26.50 -6.84 18.17
C ILE A 104 26.53 -5.97 16.91
N VAL A 105 25.75 -6.35 15.90
CA VAL A 105 25.62 -5.59 14.65
C VAL A 105 24.20 -5.06 14.47
N ALA A 106 24.07 -3.84 13.97
CA ALA A 106 22.78 -3.16 13.83
C ALA A 106 22.48 -2.82 12.37
N ARG A 107 21.24 -3.03 11.94
CA ARG A 107 20.79 -2.63 10.59
C ARG A 107 20.71 -1.11 10.42
N GLY A 108 20.81 -0.30 11.47
CA GLY A 108 20.75 1.16 11.32
C GLY A 108 20.62 1.94 12.63
N PRO A 109 20.53 3.28 12.55
CA PRO A 109 20.59 4.18 13.72
C PRO A 109 19.54 3.89 14.80
N LYS A 110 18.36 3.40 14.41
CA LYS A 110 17.29 3.06 15.37
C LYS A 110 17.61 1.81 16.18
N ALA A 111 18.18 0.78 15.54
CA ALA A 111 18.61 -0.43 16.23
C ALA A 111 19.80 -0.12 17.14
N ARG A 112 20.78 0.66 16.64
CA ARG A 112 21.90 1.18 17.45
C ARG A 112 21.42 1.90 18.71
N GLY A 113 20.46 2.82 18.57
CA GLY A 113 19.93 3.57 19.71
C GLY A 113 19.26 2.68 20.76
N ALA A 114 18.61 1.58 20.34
CA ALA A 114 18.03 0.59 21.25
C ALA A 114 19.09 -0.24 21.98
N ILE A 115 20.13 -0.67 21.26
CA ILE A 115 21.29 -1.39 21.83
C ILE A 115 21.93 -0.53 22.94
N GLN A 116 22.19 0.74 22.65
CA GLN A 116 22.76 1.69 23.62
C GLN A 116 21.86 1.94 24.83
N GLN A 117 20.54 2.00 24.63
CA GLN A 117 19.58 2.15 25.73
C GLN A 117 19.54 0.93 26.65
N ALA A 118 19.82 -0.25 26.11
CA ALA A 118 19.93 -1.49 26.88
C ALA A 118 21.30 -1.66 27.57
N GLY A 119 22.23 -0.72 27.39
CA GLY A 119 23.55 -0.73 28.04
C GLY A 119 24.67 -1.36 27.20
N PHE A 120 24.40 -1.76 25.96
CA PHE A 120 25.38 -2.41 25.08
C PHE A 120 25.93 -1.45 24.01
N GLU A 121 27.03 -1.82 23.37
CA GLU A 121 27.57 -1.12 22.21
C GLU A 121 27.39 -1.95 20.93
N ALA A 122 27.10 -1.28 19.81
CA ALA A 122 27.06 -1.93 18.51
C ALA A 122 28.44 -1.82 17.85
N ASP A 123 29.05 -2.95 17.52
CA ASP A 123 30.34 -3.04 16.83
C ASP A 123 30.28 -2.51 15.39
N TRP A 124 29.12 -2.68 14.76
CA TRP A 124 28.90 -2.20 13.39
C TRP A 124 27.44 -1.80 13.16
N VAL A 125 27.25 -0.80 12.31
CA VAL A 125 25.92 -0.28 11.95
C VAL A 125 25.86 -0.03 10.44
N ALA A 126 24.87 -0.62 9.77
CA ALA A 126 24.67 -0.43 8.33
C ALA A 126 24.35 1.04 8.01
N GLU A 127 25.02 1.59 6.99
CA GLU A 127 24.85 2.99 6.56
C GLU A 127 23.58 3.19 5.73
N SER A 128 23.22 2.22 4.89
CA SER A 128 22.05 2.25 4.00
C SER A 128 20.73 1.97 4.71
N GLU A 129 20.78 1.56 5.97
CA GLU A 129 19.64 1.09 6.75
C GLU A 129 18.93 -0.16 6.16
N THR A 130 19.64 -0.98 5.36
CA THR A 130 19.06 -2.15 4.68
C THR A 130 19.55 -3.49 5.26
N ALA A 131 18.69 -4.52 5.19
CA ALA A 131 19.06 -5.88 5.54
C ALA A 131 20.10 -6.47 4.56
N ALA A 132 20.06 -6.04 3.29
CA ALA A 132 21.01 -6.48 2.26
C ALA A 132 22.45 -6.07 2.58
N GLU A 133 22.69 -4.81 2.97
CA GLU A 133 24.03 -4.38 3.38
C GLU A 133 24.53 -5.15 4.62
N LEU A 134 23.66 -5.34 5.62
CA LEU A 134 23.99 -6.11 6.82
C LEU A 134 24.37 -7.55 6.49
N ARG A 135 23.60 -8.19 5.60
CA ARG A 135 23.88 -9.54 5.11
C ARG A 135 25.24 -9.60 4.44
N ASP A 136 25.46 -8.71 3.47
CA ASP A 136 26.67 -8.71 2.63
C ASP A 136 27.91 -8.44 3.49
N PHE A 137 27.80 -7.57 4.49
CA PHE A 137 28.85 -7.32 5.48
C PHE A 137 29.24 -8.58 6.27
N LEU A 138 28.28 -9.25 6.91
CA LEU A 138 28.57 -10.43 7.74
C LEU A 138 29.08 -11.61 6.89
N VAL A 139 28.49 -11.85 5.72
CA VAL A 139 28.95 -12.91 4.81
C VAL A 139 30.38 -12.64 4.33
N ALA A 140 30.73 -11.38 4.04
CA ALA A 140 32.08 -11.02 3.61
C ALA A 140 33.14 -11.15 4.73
N GLU A 141 32.77 -10.93 5.99
CA GLU A 141 33.65 -11.09 7.15
C GLU A 141 33.93 -12.57 7.49
N GLY A 142 33.05 -13.48 7.07
CA GLY A 142 33.15 -14.90 7.33
C GLY A 142 32.46 -15.31 8.63
N ILE A 143 31.38 -16.08 8.50
CA ILE A 143 30.53 -16.53 9.62
C ILE A 143 30.39 -18.06 9.67
N GLU A 144 31.21 -18.78 8.91
CA GLU A 144 31.17 -20.24 8.89
C GLU A 144 31.47 -20.81 10.28
N GLY A 145 30.58 -21.68 10.76
CA GLY A 145 30.67 -22.29 12.08
C GLY A 145 30.28 -21.39 13.26
N LEU A 146 30.00 -20.11 13.03
CA LEU A 146 29.56 -19.19 14.07
C LEU A 146 28.08 -19.36 14.40
N HIS A 147 27.73 -19.06 15.65
CA HIS A 147 26.35 -18.94 16.09
C HIS A 147 25.87 -17.49 15.99
N VAL A 148 24.86 -17.27 15.14
CA VAL A 148 24.30 -15.95 14.88
C VAL A 148 22.87 -15.87 15.43
N ALA A 149 22.66 -15.04 16.44
CA ALA A 149 21.33 -14.71 16.94
C ALA A 149 20.76 -13.53 16.15
N VAL A 150 19.60 -13.68 15.53
CA VAL A 150 18.99 -12.64 14.70
C VAL A 150 17.68 -12.16 15.31
N GLN A 151 17.69 -10.90 15.78
CA GLN A 151 16.48 -10.19 16.17
C GLN A 151 15.73 -9.72 14.93
N HIS A 152 14.63 -10.38 14.61
CA HIS A 152 13.77 -10.09 13.46
C HIS A 152 12.68 -9.07 13.78
N HIS A 153 12.31 -8.27 12.79
CA HIS A 153 11.00 -7.62 12.83
C HIS A 153 9.91 -8.61 12.46
N GLY A 154 8.67 -8.28 12.80
CA GLY A 154 7.57 -9.23 12.63
C GLY A 154 7.11 -9.56 11.22
N SER A 155 7.79 -9.06 10.18
CA SER A 155 7.64 -9.61 8.82
C SER A 155 8.61 -10.74 8.49
N GLY A 156 9.37 -11.23 9.47
CA GLY A 156 10.33 -12.32 9.30
C GLY A 156 11.74 -11.84 8.97
N ALA A 157 12.53 -12.77 8.44
CA ALA A 157 13.98 -12.68 8.40
C ALA A 157 14.60 -11.82 7.30
N ASP A 158 13.80 -11.21 6.40
CA ASP A 158 14.31 -10.51 5.21
C ASP A 158 15.34 -11.32 4.37
N GLY A 159 15.36 -12.66 4.51
CA GLY A 159 16.35 -13.54 3.89
C GLY A 159 17.70 -13.64 4.62
N LEU A 160 17.82 -13.08 5.83
CA LEU A 160 19.04 -13.11 6.63
C LEU A 160 19.37 -14.52 7.11
N ASP A 161 18.39 -15.24 7.65
CA ASP A 161 18.59 -16.58 8.21
C ASP A 161 19.10 -17.52 7.12
N GLU A 162 18.41 -17.57 5.98
CA GLU A 162 18.80 -18.42 4.85
C GLU A 162 20.17 -18.05 4.29
N ALA A 163 20.51 -16.76 4.26
CA ALA A 163 21.81 -16.31 3.78
C ALA A 163 22.96 -16.68 4.74
N PHE A 164 22.73 -16.59 6.05
CA PHE A 164 23.73 -16.94 7.05
C PHE A 164 23.92 -18.46 7.16
N GLU A 165 22.84 -19.23 7.11
CA GLU A 165 22.89 -20.69 7.02
C GLU A 165 23.62 -21.15 5.74
N ALA A 166 23.36 -20.50 4.59
CA ALA A 166 24.07 -20.79 3.34
C ALA A 166 25.58 -20.45 3.42
N ALA A 167 25.97 -19.52 4.29
CA ALA A 167 27.36 -19.19 4.59
C ALA A 167 27.98 -20.10 5.68
N GLY A 168 27.26 -21.13 6.14
CA GLY A 168 27.74 -22.11 7.13
C GLY A 168 27.58 -21.68 8.59
N ALA A 169 26.86 -20.60 8.86
CA ALA A 169 26.52 -20.21 10.23
C ALA A 169 25.35 -21.04 10.77
N ARG A 170 25.25 -21.10 12.09
CA ARG A 170 24.10 -21.65 12.80
C ARG A 170 23.26 -20.49 13.31
N VAL A 171 21.97 -20.45 12.99
CA VAL A 171 21.12 -19.27 13.24
C VAL A 171 20.09 -19.54 14.33
N THR A 172 19.94 -18.60 15.26
CA THR A 172 18.82 -18.55 16.22
C THR A 172 17.98 -17.31 15.96
N SER A 173 16.72 -17.51 15.62
CA SER A 173 15.82 -16.45 15.17
C SER A 173 14.91 -15.96 16.30
N LEU A 174 14.98 -14.68 16.63
CA LEU A 174 14.17 -14.04 17.66
C LEU A 174 13.08 -13.17 16.99
N THR A 175 11.85 -13.67 16.95
CA THR A 175 10.70 -12.97 16.38
C THR A 175 9.82 -12.36 17.48
N ILE A 176 9.65 -11.04 17.46
CA ILE A 176 9.14 -10.28 18.62
C ILE A 176 7.67 -9.88 18.47
N TYR A 177 7.22 -9.75 17.23
CA TYR A 177 5.79 -9.66 16.91
C TYR A 177 5.57 -10.45 15.63
N ARG A 178 4.34 -10.86 15.36
CA ARG A 178 3.99 -11.51 14.09
C ARG A 178 2.84 -10.79 13.42
N TRP A 179 2.83 -10.79 12.10
CA TRP A 179 1.62 -10.45 11.36
C TRP A 179 0.65 -11.61 11.47
N GLY A 180 -0.54 -11.34 11.98
CA GLY A 180 -1.65 -12.28 11.96
C GLY A 180 -2.48 -12.13 10.69
N PRO A 181 -3.46 -13.03 10.47
CA PRO A 181 -4.39 -12.92 9.35
C PRO A 181 -5.16 -11.58 9.40
N PRO A 182 -5.75 -11.15 8.27
CA PRO A 182 -6.65 -10.00 8.28
C PRO A 182 -7.78 -10.21 9.29
N PRO A 183 -8.29 -9.15 9.96
CA PRO A 183 -9.43 -9.26 10.86
C PRO A 183 -10.67 -9.86 10.17
N ASP A 184 -10.82 -9.55 8.89
CA ASP A 184 -11.89 -10.02 8.03
C ASP A 184 -11.35 -10.30 6.61
N PRO A 185 -11.07 -11.57 6.27
CA PRO A 185 -10.58 -11.94 4.94
C PRO A 185 -11.56 -11.60 3.80
N GLU A 186 -12.87 -11.62 4.06
CA GLU A 186 -13.89 -11.34 3.04
C GLU A 186 -13.89 -9.86 2.66
N VAL A 187 -13.71 -8.96 3.63
CA VAL A 187 -13.55 -7.53 3.38
C VAL A 187 -12.31 -7.24 2.53
N VAL A 188 -11.20 -7.93 2.77
CA VAL A 188 -9.98 -7.79 1.96
C VAL A 188 -10.22 -8.29 0.55
N ALA A 189 -10.78 -9.50 0.38
CA ALA A 189 -11.11 -10.06 -0.92
C ALA A 189 -12.07 -9.14 -1.71
N ALA A 190 -13.13 -8.66 -1.07
CA ALA A 190 -14.07 -7.71 -1.67
C ALA A 190 -13.39 -6.41 -2.09
N SER A 191 -12.43 -5.89 -1.30
CA SER A 191 -11.69 -4.68 -1.64
C SER A 191 -10.88 -4.85 -2.94
N THR A 192 -10.28 -6.02 -3.17
CA THR A 192 -9.50 -6.31 -4.39
C THR A 192 -10.42 -6.35 -5.62
N GLN A 193 -11.60 -6.97 -5.50
CA GLN A 193 -12.61 -6.99 -6.54
C GLN A 193 -13.17 -5.59 -6.84
N GLN A 194 -13.38 -4.76 -5.81
CA GLN A 194 -13.80 -3.37 -5.98
C GLN A 194 -12.76 -2.56 -6.77
N VAL A 195 -11.46 -2.76 -6.50
CA VAL A 195 -10.38 -2.14 -7.30
C VAL A 195 -10.46 -2.62 -8.74
N ALA A 196 -10.54 -3.93 -8.98
CA ALA A 196 -10.65 -4.51 -10.33
C ALA A 196 -11.87 -4.00 -11.11
N ARG A 197 -12.99 -3.74 -10.43
CA ARG A 197 -14.23 -3.17 -11.00
C ARG A 197 -14.19 -1.64 -11.17
N GLY A 198 -13.15 -0.96 -10.68
CA GLY A 198 -13.01 0.49 -10.78
C GLY A 198 -13.82 1.30 -9.76
N GLU A 199 -14.21 0.68 -8.66
CA GLU A 199 -14.94 1.33 -7.57
C GLU A 199 -14.00 2.09 -6.61
N ILE A 200 -12.68 1.91 -6.78
CA ILE A 200 -11.61 2.54 -6.00
C ILE A 200 -10.73 3.34 -6.96
N ASP A 201 -10.41 4.57 -6.59
CA ASP A 201 -9.53 5.47 -7.36
C ASP A 201 -8.07 5.36 -6.92
N ALA A 202 -7.81 5.10 -5.64
CA ALA A 202 -6.45 4.91 -5.16
C ALA A 202 -6.33 3.82 -4.07
N VAL A 203 -5.21 3.10 -4.05
CA VAL A 203 -4.82 2.16 -3.00
C VAL A 203 -3.47 2.56 -2.42
N LEU A 204 -3.41 2.78 -1.11
CA LEU A 204 -2.24 3.34 -0.44
C LEU A 204 -1.65 2.33 0.56
N PHE A 205 -0.40 1.95 0.33
CA PHE A 205 0.34 1.00 1.15
C PHE A 205 1.37 1.71 2.02
N THR A 206 1.40 1.36 3.30
CA THR A 206 2.38 1.90 4.27
C THR A 206 3.34 0.82 4.79
N SER A 207 3.15 -0.44 4.41
CA SER A 207 4.04 -1.54 4.77
C SER A 207 4.10 -2.60 3.66
N ALA A 208 5.30 -3.12 3.39
CA ALA A 208 5.51 -4.23 2.46
C ALA A 208 4.67 -5.48 2.81
N PRO A 209 4.57 -5.92 4.08
CA PRO A 209 3.77 -7.09 4.44
C PRO A 209 2.29 -6.92 4.08
N ALA A 210 1.70 -5.75 4.32
CA ALA A 210 0.30 -5.52 3.96
C ALA A 210 0.10 -5.42 2.45
N ALA A 211 1.08 -4.90 1.72
CA ALA A 211 1.07 -4.93 0.26
C ALA A 211 1.08 -6.36 -0.27
N ARG A 212 1.98 -7.20 0.25
CA ARG A 212 2.08 -8.62 -0.10
C ARG A 212 0.78 -9.37 0.22
N GLU A 213 0.25 -9.25 1.43
CA GLU A 213 -0.99 -9.96 1.81
C GLU A 213 -2.20 -9.48 1.00
N TRP A 214 -2.28 -8.20 0.66
CA TRP A 214 -3.35 -7.69 -0.20
C TRP A 214 -3.24 -8.21 -1.63
N ILE A 215 -2.02 -8.34 -2.17
CA ILE A 215 -1.76 -8.95 -3.48
C ILE A 215 -2.16 -10.43 -3.46
N LEU A 216 -1.75 -11.20 -2.45
CA LEU A 216 -2.13 -12.60 -2.31
C LEU A 216 -3.65 -12.75 -2.18
N ALA A 217 -4.32 -11.85 -1.47
CA ALA A 217 -5.79 -11.82 -1.43
C ALA A 217 -6.40 -11.53 -2.81
N ALA A 218 -5.79 -10.65 -3.60
CA ALA A 218 -6.23 -10.36 -4.97
C ALA A 218 -6.04 -11.56 -5.91
N GLU A 219 -4.98 -12.35 -5.74
CA GLU A 219 -4.76 -13.61 -6.47
C GLU A 219 -5.84 -14.64 -6.11
N ARG A 220 -6.04 -14.89 -4.82
CA ARG A 220 -7.07 -15.83 -4.32
C ARG A 220 -8.49 -15.44 -4.77
N ALA A 221 -8.75 -14.15 -4.91
CA ALA A 221 -10.04 -13.61 -5.37
C ALA A 221 -10.14 -13.44 -6.90
N GLU A 222 -9.14 -13.91 -7.66
CA GLU A 222 -9.03 -13.77 -9.13
C GLU A 222 -9.13 -12.31 -9.63
N ALA A 223 -8.78 -11.35 -8.77
CA ALA A 223 -8.89 -9.92 -9.04
C ALA A 223 -7.56 -9.29 -9.51
N LEU A 224 -6.41 -9.95 -9.28
CA LEU A 224 -5.08 -9.36 -9.53
C LEU A 224 -4.91 -8.85 -10.97
N ASN A 225 -5.31 -9.64 -11.97
CA ASN A 225 -5.23 -9.22 -13.39
C ASN A 225 -6.04 -7.95 -13.67
N GLY A 226 -7.23 -7.83 -13.06
CA GLY A 226 -8.06 -6.63 -13.18
C GLY A 226 -7.44 -5.42 -12.50
N VAL A 227 -6.84 -5.61 -11.31
CA VAL A 227 -6.10 -4.58 -10.58
C VAL A 227 -4.92 -4.09 -11.41
N ALA A 228 -4.05 -5.00 -11.87
CA ALA A 228 -2.85 -4.68 -12.63
C ALA A 228 -3.19 -3.97 -13.95
N SER A 229 -4.19 -4.45 -14.70
CA SER A 229 -4.66 -3.81 -15.93
C SER A 229 -5.15 -2.38 -15.71
N ARG A 230 -5.85 -2.12 -14.60
CA ARG A 230 -6.30 -0.77 -14.26
C ARG A 230 -5.15 0.13 -13.84
N ALA A 231 -4.20 -0.39 -13.04
CA ALA A 231 -3.02 0.36 -12.61
C ALA A 231 -2.16 0.76 -13.83
N ALA A 232 -1.89 -0.18 -14.74
CA ALA A 232 -1.11 0.05 -15.95
C ALA A 232 -1.76 1.09 -16.89
N ARG A 233 -3.08 1.21 -16.88
CA ARG A 233 -3.84 2.23 -17.65
C ARG A 233 -4.01 3.56 -16.91
N GLY A 234 -3.47 3.70 -15.70
CA GLY A 234 -3.67 4.89 -14.86
C GLY A 234 -5.10 5.07 -14.36
N HIS A 235 -5.94 4.03 -14.41
CA HIS A 235 -7.34 4.08 -13.97
C HIS A 235 -7.53 3.84 -12.46
N VAL A 236 -6.46 3.47 -11.77
CA VAL A 236 -6.36 3.43 -10.31
C VAL A 236 -4.92 3.79 -9.95
N LEU A 237 -4.76 4.69 -8.98
CA LEU A 237 -3.46 5.03 -8.41
C LEU A 237 -3.07 3.97 -7.38
N ILE A 238 -1.97 3.28 -7.60
CA ILE A 238 -1.33 2.47 -6.56
C ILE A 238 -0.18 3.29 -5.98
N ALA A 239 -0.14 3.48 -4.67
CA ALA A 239 0.90 4.28 -4.02
C ALA A 239 1.51 3.53 -2.84
N ALA A 240 2.83 3.60 -2.72
CA ALA A 240 3.60 3.02 -1.62
C ALA A 240 4.34 4.13 -0.88
N VAL A 241 4.35 4.08 0.46
CA VAL A 241 5.01 5.13 1.26
C VAL A 241 6.52 5.22 0.99
N GLY A 242 7.16 4.16 0.54
CA GLY A 242 8.60 4.12 0.25
C GLY A 242 9.02 2.87 -0.54
N PRO A 243 10.29 2.80 -0.97
CA PRO A 243 10.80 1.74 -1.85
C PRO A 243 10.61 0.32 -1.32
N ILE A 244 10.82 0.10 -0.02
CA ILE A 244 10.61 -1.23 0.59
C ILE A 244 9.15 -1.67 0.46
N THR A 245 8.20 -0.78 0.77
CA THR A 245 6.77 -1.05 0.62
C THR A 245 6.36 -1.28 -0.84
N ALA A 246 7.10 -0.71 -1.80
CA ALA A 246 6.86 -0.90 -3.22
C ALA A 246 7.30 -2.27 -3.75
N GLY A 247 8.25 -2.95 -3.09
CA GLY A 247 8.81 -4.23 -3.53
C GLY A 247 7.76 -5.27 -3.96
N PRO A 248 6.82 -5.66 -3.07
CA PRO A 248 5.79 -6.64 -3.42
C PRO A 248 4.89 -6.22 -4.58
N LEU A 249 4.63 -4.91 -4.75
CA LEU A 249 3.83 -4.39 -5.85
C LEU A 249 4.57 -4.54 -7.18
N LEU A 250 5.86 -4.23 -7.19
CA LEU A 250 6.74 -4.37 -8.36
C LEU A 250 6.89 -5.83 -8.77
N GLU A 251 7.05 -6.74 -7.80
CA GLU A 251 7.06 -8.20 -8.03
C GLU A 251 5.76 -8.68 -8.72
N ALA A 252 4.62 -8.08 -8.36
CA ALA A 252 3.32 -8.35 -8.97
C ALA A 252 3.08 -7.60 -10.31
N GLY A 253 4.09 -6.92 -10.86
CA GLY A 253 3.98 -6.16 -12.11
C GLY A 253 3.19 -4.84 -11.98
N ILE A 254 2.99 -4.34 -10.76
CA ILE A 254 2.28 -3.09 -10.47
C ILE A 254 3.32 -2.02 -10.12
N THR A 255 3.40 -0.97 -10.93
CA THR A 255 4.29 0.18 -10.65
C THR A 255 3.59 1.18 -9.74
N PRO A 256 4.03 1.38 -8.48
CA PRO A 256 3.40 2.34 -7.59
C PRO A 256 4.01 3.74 -7.73
N LEU A 257 3.22 4.76 -7.37
CA LEU A 257 3.75 6.07 -7.01
C LEU A 257 4.48 5.96 -5.66
N ILE A 258 5.69 6.52 -5.59
CA ILE A 258 6.50 6.58 -4.36
C ILE A 258 6.84 8.05 -4.09
N PRO A 259 6.51 8.62 -2.92
CA PRO A 259 6.86 10.00 -2.60
C PRO A 259 8.36 10.15 -2.30
N ASP A 260 8.92 11.35 -2.51
CA ASP A 260 10.33 11.67 -2.25
C ASP A 260 10.80 11.39 -0.82
N ARG A 261 9.86 11.34 0.14
CA ARG A 261 10.14 11.03 1.55
C ARG A 261 9.20 9.94 2.04
N GLY A 262 9.76 8.95 2.73
CA GLY A 262 9.05 7.85 3.36
C GLY A 262 8.19 8.23 4.58
N ARG A 263 7.18 9.09 4.41
CA ARG A 263 6.33 9.61 5.49
C ARG A 263 4.87 9.77 5.04
N LEU A 264 3.91 9.56 5.95
CA LEU A 264 2.47 9.68 5.65
C LEU A 264 2.10 11.03 5.03
N GLY A 265 2.60 12.13 5.57
CA GLY A 265 2.31 13.46 5.02
C GLY A 265 2.84 13.66 3.59
N ALA A 266 3.95 13.01 3.22
CA ALA A 266 4.46 13.06 1.86
C ALA A 266 3.63 12.18 0.91
N LEU A 267 3.20 11.00 1.39
CA LEU A 267 2.27 10.13 0.65
C LEU A 267 0.95 10.84 0.35
N VAL A 268 0.33 11.49 1.36
CA VAL A 268 -0.91 12.27 1.16
C VAL A 268 -0.71 13.39 0.14
N ARG A 269 0.37 14.16 0.27
CA ARG A 269 0.68 15.23 -0.71
C ARG A 269 0.83 14.67 -2.12
N ALA A 270 1.54 13.58 -2.29
CA ALA A 270 1.73 12.99 -3.62
C ALA A 270 0.40 12.53 -4.24
N VAL A 271 -0.52 11.97 -3.45
CA VAL A 271 -1.88 11.63 -3.92
C VAL A 271 -2.67 12.88 -4.29
N VAL A 272 -2.63 13.94 -3.48
CA VAL A 272 -3.30 15.21 -3.80
C VAL A 272 -2.73 15.82 -5.08
N THR A 273 -1.41 15.83 -5.24
CA THR A 273 -0.74 16.31 -6.45
C THR A 273 -1.08 15.45 -7.67
N HIS A 274 -1.22 14.14 -7.53
CA HIS A 274 -1.63 13.27 -8.63
C HIS A 274 -3.02 13.65 -9.17
N TYR A 275 -3.97 14.01 -8.29
CA TYR A 275 -5.35 14.32 -8.68
C TYR A 275 -5.61 15.80 -9.01
N GLY A 276 -4.78 16.73 -8.52
CA GLY A 276 -5.00 18.17 -8.68
C GLY A 276 -3.76 18.98 -9.09
N GLY A 277 -2.63 18.34 -9.37
CA GLY A 277 -1.43 18.98 -9.88
C GLY A 277 -1.55 19.35 -11.37
N ALA A 278 -0.55 20.06 -11.88
CA ALA A 278 -0.50 20.49 -13.28
C ALA A 278 -0.55 19.29 -14.27
N ASP A 279 0.03 18.16 -13.87
CA ASP A 279 0.12 16.92 -14.65
C ASP A 279 -1.05 15.96 -14.38
N ALA A 280 -2.11 16.41 -13.69
CA ALA A 280 -3.29 15.58 -13.48
C ALA A 280 -3.88 15.17 -14.84
N ALA A 281 -4.19 13.88 -14.99
CA ALA A 281 -4.76 13.32 -16.21
C ALA A 281 -6.22 13.79 -16.40
N LEU A 282 -6.37 15.02 -16.90
CA LEU A 282 -7.64 15.64 -17.24
C LEU A 282 -7.79 15.69 -18.76
N ILE A 283 -8.99 15.38 -19.25
CA ILE A 283 -9.30 15.37 -20.68
C ILE A 283 -9.85 16.75 -21.06
N PRO A 284 -9.24 17.47 -22.00
CA PRO A 284 -9.81 18.71 -22.53
C PRO A 284 -11.11 18.41 -23.28
N THR A 285 -12.20 19.02 -22.83
CA THR A 285 -13.52 18.92 -23.47
C THR A 285 -14.03 20.29 -23.87
N THR A 286 -15.04 20.34 -24.74
CA THR A 286 -15.67 21.60 -25.17
C THR A 286 -16.30 22.39 -24.02
N VAL A 287 -16.51 21.74 -22.88
CA VAL A 287 -17.14 22.31 -21.68
C VAL A 287 -16.19 22.43 -20.49
N GLY A 288 -14.88 22.15 -20.66
CA GLY A 288 -13.86 22.27 -19.61
C GLY A 288 -12.92 21.07 -19.51
N ARG A 289 -12.06 21.05 -18.50
CA ARG A 289 -11.12 19.94 -18.23
C ARG A 289 -11.80 18.87 -17.38
N LEU A 290 -12.04 17.71 -17.99
CA LEU A 290 -12.74 16.57 -17.38
C LEU A 290 -11.78 15.64 -16.64
N GLY A 291 -11.99 15.47 -15.34
CA GLY A 291 -11.48 14.36 -14.55
C GLY A 291 -12.59 13.37 -14.22
N ILE A 292 -12.34 12.07 -14.36
CA ILE A 292 -13.32 11.04 -13.97
C ILE A 292 -12.89 10.40 -12.65
N ARG A 293 -13.83 10.22 -11.72
CA ARG A 293 -13.62 9.61 -10.39
C ARG A 293 -14.61 8.45 -10.18
N SER A 294 -14.38 7.60 -9.19
CA SER A 294 -15.24 6.43 -8.94
C SER A 294 -16.69 6.76 -8.65
N SER A 295 -16.99 7.94 -8.10
CA SER A 295 -18.38 8.36 -7.82
C SER A 295 -18.87 9.58 -8.61
N GLY A 296 -18.19 9.97 -9.69
CA GLY A 296 -18.63 11.12 -10.48
C GLY A 296 -17.54 11.68 -11.38
N ILE A 297 -17.70 12.95 -11.74
CA ILE A 297 -16.71 13.70 -12.52
C ILE A 297 -16.28 14.96 -11.78
N VAL A 298 -15.13 15.48 -12.16
CA VAL A 298 -14.64 16.81 -11.83
C VAL A 298 -14.52 17.56 -13.14
N LEU A 299 -15.14 18.72 -13.26
CA LEU A 299 -15.02 19.62 -14.42
C LEU A 299 -14.47 20.95 -13.93
N ASP A 300 -13.27 21.32 -14.39
CA ASP A 300 -12.56 22.55 -13.96
C ASP A 300 -12.49 22.75 -12.43
N GLY A 301 -12.47 21.64 -11.68
CA GLY A 301 -12.41 21.62 -10.21
C GLY A 301 -13.74 21.38 -9.51
N ASP A 302 -14.86 21.50 -10.22
CA ASP A 302 -16.20 21.30 -9.67
C ASP A 302 -16.63 19.83 -9.79
N PHE A 303 -16.92 19.20 -8.65
CA PHE A 303 -17.34 17.82 -8.60
C PHE A 303 -18.86 17.67 -8.82
N THR A 304 -19.24 16.80 -9.74
CA THR A 304 -20.62 16.38 -9.97
C THR A 304 -20.76 14.86 -9.74
N PRO A 305 -21.61 14.43 -8.79
CA PRO A 305 -21.82 13.00 -8.54
C PRO A 305 -22.55 12.34 -9.71
N LEU A 306 -22.14 11.11 -10.05
CA LEU A 306 -22.81 10.32 -11.08
C LEU A 306 -23.13 8.91 -10.57
N PRO A 307 -24.21 8.28 -11.08
CA PRO A 307 -24.41 6.84 -10.91
C PRO A 307 -23.23 6.04 -11.47
N ARG A 308 -22.99 4.85 -10.91
CA ARG A 308 -21.92 3.94 -11.35
C ARG A 308 -21.91 3.71 -12.87
N THR A 309 -23.07 3.43 -13.44
CA THR A 309 -23.20 3.19 -14.89
C THR A 309 -22.83 4.42 -15.72
N GLY A 310 -23.08 5.63 -15.21
CA GLY A 310 -22.65 6.87 -15.86
C GLY A 310 -21.13 7.06 -15.84
N VAL A 311 -20.49 6.76 -14.70
CA VAL A 311 -19.03 6.74 -14.59
C VAL A 311 -18.41 5.69 -15.54
N GLU A 312 -18.99 4.50 -15.62
CA GLU A 312 -18.52 3.43 -16.52
C GLU A 312 -18.62 3.84 -18.00
N ILE A 313 -19.72 4.46 -18.41
CA ILE A 313 -19.89 5.02 -19.75
C ILE A 313 -18.82 6.06 -20.03
N LEU A 314 -18.65 7.05 -19.15
CA LEU A 314 -17.66 8.10 -19.37
C LEU A 314 -16.24 7.54 -19.42
N ARG A 315 -15.89 6.57 -18.57
CA ARG A 315 -14.60 5.88 -18.65
C ARG A 315 -14.43 5.13 -19.96
N ALA A 316 -15.47 4.50 -20.49
CA ALA A 316 -15.40 3.81 -21.78
C ALA A 316 -15.18 4.80 -22.93
N LEU A 317 -15.88 5.94 -22.93
CA LEU A 317 -15.69 7.02 -23.91
C LEU A 317 -14.31 7.69 -23.79
N ALA A 318 -13.80 7.84 -22.56
CA ALA A 318 -12.52 8.45 -22.25
C ALA A 318 -11.30 7.60 -22.63
N ARG A 319 -11.47 6.31 -22.97
CA ARG A 319 -10.35 5.46 -23.41
C ARG A 319 -9.69 5.97 -24.69
N ASN A 320 -10.51 6.48 -25.61
CA ASN A 320 -10.09 7.12 -26.85
C ASN A 320 -10.95 8.38 -27.02
N PRO A 321 -10.60 9.49 -26.34
CA PRO A 321 -11.42 10.70 -26.35
C PRO A 321 -11.71 11.18 -27.79
N GLY A 322 -12.94 11.60 -28.06
CA GLY A 322 -13.40 12.00 -29.40
C GLY A 322 -13.76 10.85 -30.36
N ALA A 323 -13.27 9.62 -30.11
CA ALA A 323 -13.63 8.47 -30.93
C ALA A 323 -15.06 8.00 -30.64
N VAL A 324 -15.72 7.47 -31.68
CA VAL A 324 -17.07 6.89 -31.54
C VAL A 324 -16.96 5.49 -30.96
N VAL A 325 -17.55 5.30 -29.78
CA VAL A 325 -17.69 3.98 -29.14
C VAL A 325 -19.04 3.40 -29.51
N SER A 326 -19.05 2.17 -30.01
CA SER A 326 -20.30 1.52 -30.43
C SER A 326 -21.15 1.17 -29.21
N ARG A 327 -22.46 0.98 -29.45
CA ARG A 327 -23.38 0.52 -28.39
C ARG A 327 -22.97 -0.85 -27.85
N ALA A 328 -22.51 -1.75 -28.72
CA ALA A 328 -22.07 -3.08 -28.32
C ALA A 328 -20.83 -3.00 -27.39
N ASP A 329 -19.87 -2.13 -27.71
CA ASP A 329 -18.68 -1.94 -26.88
C ASP A 329 -19.01 -1.29 -25.53
N LEU A 330 -19.97 -0.36 -25.50
CA LEU A 330 -20.46 0.21 -24.25
C LEU A 330 -21.16 -0.83 -23.38
N ILE A 331 -22.01 -1.70 -23.97
CA ILE A 331 -22.63 -2.81 -23.24
C ILE A 331 -21.57 -3.72 -22.64
N ALA A 332 -20.54 -4.08 -23.43
CA ALA A 332 -19.44 -4.93 -22.97
C ALA A 332 -18.55 -4.28 -21.89
N ALA A 333 -18.55 -2.94 -21.81
CA ALA A 333 -17.78 -2.19 -20.82
C ALA A 333 -18.52 -1.99 -19.48
N LEU A 334 -19.84 -2.19 -19.43
CA LEU A 334 -20.64 -2.08 -18.21
C LEU A 334 -20.46 -3.32 -17.33
N SER A 335 -20.36 -3.12 -16.02
CA SER A 335 -20.16 -4.22 -15.07
C SER A 335 -21.47 -4.86 -14.58
N SER A 336 -22.63 -4.35 -15.01
CA SER A 336 -23.94 -4.78 -14.49
C SER A 336 -24.51 -6.02 -15.20
N ALA A 337 -25.27 -6.81 -14.44
CA ALA A 337 -26.05 -7.96 -14.92
C ALA A 337 -27.24 -7.56 -15.82
N GLU A 338 -27.46 -6.27 -16.08
CA GLU A 338 -28.56 -5.71 -16.89
C GLU A 338 -28.04 -5.12 -18.21
N ALA A 339 -27.00 -5.73 -18.79
CA ALA A 339 -26.35 -5.33 -20.03
C ALA A 339 -27.27 -5.55 -21.25
N SER A 340 -28.30 -4.72 -21.42
CA SER A 340 -29.15 -4.67 -22.61
C SER A 340 -28.93 -3.38 -23.41
N GLY A 341 -29.29 -3.37 -24.70
CA GLY A 341 -29.19 -2.16 -25.52
C GLY A 341 -29.98 -0.96 -24.98
N HIS A 342 -31.11 -1.21 -24.31
CA HIS A 342 -31.91 -0.17 -23.66
C HIS A 342 -31.20 0.41 -22.42
N ALA A 343 -30.35 -0.38 -21.74
CA ALA A 343 -29.62 0.07 -20.57
C ALA A 343 -28.59 1.17 -20.91
N VAL A 344 -27.93 1.11 -22.07
CA VAL A 344 -26.98 2.15 -22.50
C VAL A 344 -27.68 3.47 -22.78
N GLU A 345 -28.81 3.45 -23.49
CA GLU A 345 -29.57 4.67 -23.81
C GLU A 345 -30.09 5.35 -22.53
N VAL A 346 -30.64 4.57 -21.60
CA VAL A 346 -31.10 5.06 -20.29
C VAL A 346 -29.94 5.59 -19.45
N ALA A 347 -28.81 4.89 -19.42
CA ALA A 347 -27.65 5.31 -18.66
C ALA A 347 -27.01 6.59 -19.24
N VAL A 348 -26.93 6.74 -20.56
CA VAL A 348 -26.51 8.01 -21.19
C VAL A 348 -27.48 9.14 -20.86
N ALA A 349 -28.79 8.90 -20.95
CA ALA A 349 -29.81 9.91 -20.63
C ALA A 349 -29.71 10.38 -19.17
N ARG A 350 -29.62 9.44 -18.22
CA ARG A 350 -29.42 9.75 -16.79
C ARG A 350 -28.10 10.47 -16.51
N THR A 351 -27.04 10.11 -17.24
CA THR A 351 -25.75 10.79 -17.11
C THR A 351 -25.87 12.25 -17.57
N ARG A 352 -26.49 12.52 -18.72
CA ARG A 352 -26.74 13.89 -19.21
C ARG A 352 -27.61 14.71 -18.26
N GLU A 353 -28.64 14.09 -17.70
CA GLU A 353 -29.51 14.72 -16.69
C GLU A 353 -28.71 15.12 -15.44
N ALA A 354 -27.89 14.22 -14.91
CA ALA A 354 -27.02 14.50 -13.76
C ALA A 354 -25.96 15.57 -14.05
N LEU A 355 -25.53 15.70 -15.30
CA LEU A 355 -24.62 16.76 -15.76
C LEU A 355 -25.30 18.12 -15.98
N GLY A 356 -26.61 18.25 -15.71
CA GLY A 356 -27.29 19.55 -15.73
C GLY A 356 -27.34 20.24 -17.09
N GLY A 357 -27.29 19.48 -18.19
CA GLY A 357 -27.34 20.02 -19.56
C GLY A 357 -25.99 20.32 -20.21
N LEU A 358 -24.86 19.94 -19.58
CA LEU A 358 -23.55 19.99 -20.22
C LEU A 358 -23.48 18.96 -21.37
N ASP A 359 -23.08 19.42 -22.56
CA ASP A 359 -22.99 18.61 -23.79
C ASP A 359 -21.72 17.74 -23.86
N LEU A 360 -21.38 17.05 -22.76
CA LEU A 360 -20.17 16.24 -22.63
C LEU A 360 -20.19 14.95 -23.46
N ILE A 361 -21.39 14.39 -23.71
CA ILE A 361 -21.58 13.14 -24.46
C ILE A 361 -22.36 13.46 -25.74
N ARG A 362 -21.77 13.22 -26.91
CA ARG A 362 -22.45 13.38 -28.21
C ARG A 362 -22.97 12.04 -28.73
N THR A 363 -24.19 12.04 -29.25
CA THR A 363 -24.76 10.89 -29.97
C THR A 363 -24.32 10.95 -31.43
N VAL A 364 -23.74 9.86 -31.94
CA VAL A 364 -23.43 9.71 -33.36
C VAL A 364 -24.45 8.76 -33.98
N TYR A 365 -25.32 9.31 -34.82
CA TYR A 365 -26.47 8.59 -35.38
C TYR A 365 -26.08 7.24 -35.98
N LYS A 366 -26.80 6.18 -35.57
CA LYS A 366 -26.57 4.77 -35.95
C LYS A 366 -25.20 4.17 -35.61
N ARG A 367 -24.27 4.93 -35.01
CA ARG A 367 -22.90 4.47 -34.73
C ARG A 367 -22.63 4.28 -33.25
N GLY A 368 -23.09 5.19 -32.39
CA GLY A 368 -22.87 5.10 -30.95
C GLY A 368 -22.74 6.46 -30.28
N TYR A 369 -21.78 6.57 -29.37
CA TYR A 369 -21.56 7.78 -28.56
C TYR A 369 -20.08 8.15 -28.56
N ARG A 370 -19.78 9.44 -28.38
CA ARG A 370 -18.41 9.93 -28.18
C ARG A 370 -18.37 10.99 -27.09
N LEU A 371 -17.21 11.15 -26.47
CA LEU A 371 -16.93 12.29 -25.61
C LEU A 371 -16.78 13.55 -26.49
N ASP A 372 -17.31 14.68 -26.03
CA ASP A 372 -17.16 15.95 -26.74
C ASP A 372 -15.84 16.63 -26.39
N VAL A 373 -14.81 16.37 -27.19
CA VAL A 373 -13.46 16.92 -26.98
C VAL A 373 -13.21 18.12 -27.87
N ILE A 374 -12.23 18.94 -27.51
CA ILE A 374 -11.70 19.96 -28.41
C ILE A 374 -10.93 19.21 -29.51
N ASP A 375 -11.32 19.38 -30.77
CA ASP A 375 -10.59 18.80 -31.90
C ASP A 375 -9.21 19.49 -32.02
N GLU A 376 -8.13 18.72 -32.21
CA GLU A 376 -6.76 19.26 -32.30
C GLU A 376 -6.55 20.25 -33.48
N GLU A 377 -7.48 20.32 -34.43
CA GLU A 377 -7.44 21.28 -35.55
C GLU A 377 -7.92 22.69 -35.18
N ASP A 378 -8.57 22.87 -34.02
CA ASP A 378 -9.09 24.16 -33.53
C ASP A 378 -8.32 24.72 -32.30
N ALA A 379 -7.13 24.18 -32.00
CA ALA A 379 -6.29 24.57 -30.85
C ALA A 379 -5.15 25.54 -31.19
#